data_AF-A0A437QA67-F1
#
_entry.id   AF-A0A437QA67-F1
#
_cell.length_a   1.000
_cell.length_b   1.000
_cell.length_c   1.000
_cell.angle_alpha   90.00
_cell.angle_beta   90.00
_cell.angle_gamma   90.00
#
_symmetry.space_group_name_H-M   'P 1'
#
loop_
_entity.id
_entity.type
_entity.pdbx_description
1 polymer ?
#
loop_
_entity_poly.entity_id
_entity_poly.type
_entity_poly.pdbx_seq_one_letter_code
_entity_poly.pdbx_strand_id
1 'polypeptide(L)'
;MDKDDNKTPVSEGQATKAYRRALDRLTERLEKAEERSWEFIQQQIEEAVEIELTAQEMTRDEVDLLKAYLTRDLKQLGYYAHETGEGIAAWLNFDLNILESELVNRLIALADQTRVDQERLREQLANDNDEYMAGEIAAMGTMECQQCKAQEQLLDISLLTPCSSCGGTLFRRVSDTWAG
;
A
#
# COMPACT_ATOMS: atom_id res chain seq x y z
N MET A 1 -2.10 -22.95 -27.58
CA MET A 1 -2.17 -23.57 -26.25
C MET A 1 -0.74 -23.63 -25.78
N ASP A 2 -0.23 -22.48 -25.37
CA ASP A 2 1.17 -22.32 -25.00
C ASP A 2 1.30 -22.64 -23.53
N LYS A 3 2.18 -23.61 -23.27
CA LYS A 3 2.62 -24.04 -21.96
C LYS A 3 3.62 -23.02 -21.45
N ASP A 4 3.32 -22.36 -20.33
CA ASP A 4 4.36 -21.88 -19.40
C ASP A 4 3.80 -21.45 -18.03
N ASP A 5 2.93 -22.29 -17.43
CA ASP A 5 2.41 -22.07 -16.07
C ASP A 5 3.18 -22.87 -15.01
N ASN A 6 4.52 -22.84 -15.07
CA ASN A 6 5.36 -23.40 -13.99
C ASN A 6 6.44 -22.41 -13.59
N LYS A 7 6.03 -21.17 -13.26
CA LYS A 7 6.87 -20.26 -12.50
C LYS A 7 6.68 -20.58 -11.02
N THR A 8 7.80 -20.76 -10.32
CA THR A 8 7.83 -20.81 -8.85
C THR A 8 7.22 -19.51 -8.32
N PRO A 9 6.35 -19.56 -7.30
CA PRO A 9 5.78 -18.36 -6.70
C PRO A 9 6.88 -17.38 -6.28
N VAL A 10 6.64 -16.10 -6.54
CA VAL A 10 7.55 -15.00 -6.24
C VAL A 10 7.95 -15.07 -4.76
N SER A 11 9.27 -15.03 -4.51
CA SER A 11 9.77 -14.96 -3.14
C SER A 11 9.37 -13.65 -2.48
N GLU A 12 9.20 -13.64 -1.15
CA GLU A 12 8.92 -12.44 -0.36
C GLU A 12 9.83 -11.26 -0.75
N GLY A 13 11.15 -11.49 -0.81
CA GLY A 13 12.12 -10.46 -1.14
C GLY A 13 12.05 -9.94 -2.57
N GLN A 14 11.40 -10.66 -3.49
CA GLN A 14 11.16 -10.20 -4.86
C GLN A 14 9.85 -9.43 -4.95
N ALA A 15 8.83 -9.86 -4.21
CA ALA A 15 7.54 -9.19 -4.14
C ALA A 15 7.67 -7.78 -3.51
N THR A 16 8.41 -7.67 -2.40
CA THR A 16 8.64 -6.37 -1.73
C THR A 16 9.49 -5.42 -2.59
N LYS A 17 10.45 -5.94 -3.36
CA LYS A 17 11.22 -5.16 -4.34
C LYS A 17 10.35 -4.67 -5.49
N ALA A 18 9.47 -5.53 -6.01
CA ALA A 18 8.53 -5.15 -7.07
C ALA A 18 7.58 -4.04 -6.60
N TYR A 19 7.07 -4.15 -5.37
CA TYR A 19 6.28 -3.09 -4.74
C TYR A 19 7.05 -1.78 -4.68
N ARG A 20 8.29 -1.79 -4.15
CA ARG A 20 9.11 -0.58 -4.05
C ARG A 20 9.37 0.05 -5.42
N ARG A 21 9.77 -0.74 -6.42
CA ARG A 21 10.00 -0.23 -7.78
C ARG A 21 8.74 0.36 -8.41
N ALA A 22 7.59 -0.27 -8.21
CA ALA A 22 6.32 0.26 -8.70
C ALA A 22 5.97 1.59 -8.01
N LEU A 23 6.19 1.68 -6.69
CA LEU A 23 6.03 2.93 -5.93
C LEU A 23 6.96 4.04 -6.43
N ASP A 24 8.22 3.70 -6.73
CA ASP A 24 9.21 4.64 -7.25
C ASP A 24 8.78 5.21 -8.60
N ARG A 25 8.40 4.33 -9.54
CA ARG A 25 7.91 4.74 -10.86
C ARG A 25 6.66 5.59 -10.75
N LEU A 26 5.75 5.22 -9.86
CA LEU A 26 4.52 5.97 -9.64
C LEU A 26 4.83 7.38 -9.15
N THR A 27 5.74 7.51 -8.18
CA THR A 27 6.16 8.80 -7.63
C THR A 27 6.72 9.70 -8.74
N GLU A 28 7.66 9.20 -9.54
CA GLU A 28 8.29 9.97 -10.63
C GLU A 28 7.29 10.40 -11.72
N ARG A 29 6.29 9.57 -12.01
CA ARG A 29 5.27 9.88 -13.03
C ARG A 29 4.29 10.92 -12.53
N LEU A 30 3.81 10.76 -11.30
CA LEU A 30 2.89 11.72 -10.71
C LEU A 30 3.58 13.07 -10.49
N GLU A 31 4.87 13.13 -10.14
CA GLU A 31 5.60 14.40 -9.98
C GLU A 31 5.58 15.25 -11.27
N LYS A 32 5.63 14.59 -12.43
CA LYS A 32 5.62 15.22 -13.75
C LYS A 32 4.22 15.45 -14.32
N ALA A 33 3.19 14.92 -13.66
CA ALA A 33 1.81 14.99 -14.13
C ALA A 33 1.13 16.29 -13.69
N GLU A 34 0.39 16.91 -14.61
CA GLU A 34 -0.52 18.01 -14.31
C GLU A 34 -1.86 17.50 -13.77
N GLU A 35 -2.29 16.30 -14.17
CA GLU A 35 -3.51 15.66 -13.69
C GLU A 35 -3.29 14.95 -12.34
N ARG A 36 -4.26 15.10 -11.44
CA ARG A 36 -4.24 14.60 -10.06
C ARG A 36 -5.50 13.83 -9.68
N SER A 37 -6.28 13.38 -10.66
CA SER A 37 -7.51 12.64 -10.42
C SER A 37 -7.21 11.24 -9.89
N TRP A 38 -8.12 10.68 -9.09
CA TRP A 38 -7.97 9.30 -8.60
C TRP A 38 -7.94 8.30 -9.76
N GLU A 39 -8.77 8.53 -10.78
CA GLU A 39 -8.81 7.72 -12.00
C GLU A 39 -7.45 7.72 -12.73
N PHE A 40 -6.80 8.89 -12.83
CA PHE A 40 -5.44 8.99 -13.38
C PHE A 40 -4.43 8.22 -12.53
N ILE A 41 -4.47 8.37 -11.21
CA ILE A 41 -3.58 7.64 -10.29
C ILE A 41 -3.75 6.13 -10.44
N GLN A 42 -4.98 5.63 -10.52
CA GLN A 42 -5.26 4.21 -10.75
C GLN A 42 -4.65 3.70 -12.06
N GLN A 43 -4.74 4.49 -13.13
CA GLN A 43 -4.08 4.18 -14.39
C GLN A 43 -2.55 4.15 -14.24
N GLN A 44 -1.97 5.11 -13.52
CA GLN A 44 -0.53 5.16 -13.30
C GLN A 44 -0.03 3.99 -12.43
N ILE A 45 -0.82 3.52 -11.46
CA ILE A 45 -0.53 2.30 -10.70
C ILE A 45 -0.47 1.10 -11.65
N GLU A 46 -1.48 0.91 -12.51
CA GLU A 46 -1.52 -0.18 -13.49
C GLU A 46 -0.29 -0.15 -14.40
N GLU A 47 0.02 0.98 -15.00
CA GLU A 47 1.20 1.13 -15.85
C GLU A 47 2.52 0.94 -15.10
N ALA A 48 2.56 1.18 -13.79
CA ALA A 48 3.76 1.00 -12.97
C ALA A 48 4.01 -0.48 -12.64
N VAL A 49 2.94 -1.25 -12.38
CA VAL A 49 3.03 -2.69 -12.08
C VAL A 49 3.16 -3.57 -13.31
N GLU A 50 2.59 -3.20 -14.47
CA GLU A 50 2.71 -3.96 -15.73
C GLU A 50 4.17 -4.10 -16.22
N ILE A 51 5.05 -3.19 -15.78
CA ILE A 51 6.48 -3.31 -16.04
C ILE A 51 7.07 -4.55 -15.37
N GLU A 52 6.56 -4.96 -14.20
CA GLU A 52 7.00 -6.16 -13.49
C GLU A 52 6.65 -7.45 -14.24
N LEU A 53 5.50 -7.45 -14.94
CA LEU A 53 5.14 -8.53 -15.86
C LEU A 53 6.10 -8.57 -17.05
N THR A 54 6.37 -7.40 -17.64
CA THR A 54 7.20 -7.27 -18.85
C THR A 54 8.65 -7.64 -18.59
N ALA A 55 9.16 -7.34 -17.39
CA ALA A 55 10.48 -7.74 -16.93
C ALA A 55 10.60 -9.26 -16.65
N GLN A 56 9.51 -10.03 -16.84
CA GLN A 56 9.35 -11.44 -16.49
C GLN A 56 9.61 -11.75 -15.01
N GLU A 57 9.67 -10.73 -14.15
CA GLU A 57 9.87 -10.86 -12.71
C GLU A 57 8.61 -11.37 -11.99
N MET A 58 7.42 -11.28 -12.60
CA MET A 58 6.17 -11.73 -11.99
C MET A 58 5.24 -12.40 -13.02
N THR A 59 4.29 -13.20 -12.54
CA THR A 59 3.15 -13.72 -13.31
C THR A 59 2.02 -12.68 -13.36
N ARG A 60 1.00 -12.91 -14.21
CA ARG A 60 -0.16 -12.02 -14.31
C ARG A 60 -0.89 -11.92 -12.96
N ASP A 61 -1.15 -13.06 -12.32
CA ASP A 61 -1.84 -13.13 -11.03
C ASP A 61 -1.07 -12.39 -9.93
N GLU A 62 0.25 -12.52 -9.90
CA GLU A 62 1.10 -11.81 -8.94
C GLU A 62 1.11 -10.29 -9.18
N VAL A 63 1.05 -9.85 -10.44
CA VAL A 63 0.94 -8.42 -10.79
C VAL A 63 -0.43 -7.87 -10.43
N ASP A 64 -1.50 -8.64 -10.62
CA ASP A 64 -2.85 -8.26 -10.22
C ASP A 64 -2.95 -8.11 -8.69
N LEU A 65 -2.31 -9.00 -7.93
CA LEU A 65 -2.18 -8.86 -6.47
C LEU A 65 -1.37 -7.60 -6.10
N LEU A 66 -0.23 -7.36 -6.75
CA LEU A 66 0.59 -6.18 -6.50
C LEU A 66 -0.19 -4.89 -6.76
N LYS A 67 -0.97 -4.85 -7.86
CA LYS A 67 -1.87 -3.75 -8.20
C LYS A 67 -2.89 -3.50 -7.10
N ALA A 68 -3.53 -4.57 -6.60
CA ALA A 68 -4.52 -4.48 -5.54
C ALA A 68 -3.93 -3.91 -4.24
N TYR A 69 -2.74 -4.38 -3.83
CA TYR A 69 -2.06 -3.90 -2.63
C TYR A 69 -1.69 -2.42 -2.72
N LEU A 70 -1.06 -2.00 -3.82
CA LEU A 70 -0.71 -0.59 -4.06
C LEU A 70 -1.95 0.29 -4.08
N THR A 71 -3.01 -0.14 -4.76
CA THR A 71 -4.26 0.63 -4.86
C THR A 71 -4.88 0.84 -3.48
N ARG A 72 -4.95 -0.20 -2.64
CA ARG A 72 -5.48 -0.11 -1.26
C ARG A 72 -4.65 0.86 -0.42
N ASP A 73 -3.33 0.69 -0.40
CA ASP A 73 -2.45 1.51 0.44
C ASP A 73 -2.46 2.98 0.01
N LEU A 74 -2.45 3.27 -1.30
CA LEU A 74 -2.48 4.65 -1.81
C LEU A 74 -3.84 5.34 -1.61
N LYS A 75 -4.93 4.58 -1.71
CA LYS A 75 -6.27 5.07 -1.40
C LYS A 75 -6.37 5.52 0.07
N GLN A 76 -5.88 4.69 0.99
CA GLN A 76 -5.83 5.04 2.41
C GLN A 76 -4.86 6.20 2.66
N LEU A 77 -3.67 6.18 2.05
CA LEU A 77 -2.70 7.27 2.19
C LEU A 77 -3.31 8.63 1.80
N GLY A 78 -3.96 8.73 0.64
CA GLY A 78 -4.59 9.96 0.18
C GLY A 78 -5.75 10.42 1.08
N TYR A 79 -6.51 9.47 1.64
CA TYR A 79 -7.54 9.76 2.62
C TYR A 79 -6.97 10.44 3.88
N TYR A 80 -6.06 9.74 4.56
CA TYR A 80 -5.57 10.15 5.87
C TYR A 80 -4.65 11.36 5.80
N ALA A 81 -3.85 11.49 4.73
CA ALA A 81 -2.97 12.64 4.55
C ALA A 81 -3.73 13.96 4.36
N HIS A 82 -4.94 13.93 3.80
CA HIS A 82 -5.72 15.13 3.50
C HIS A 82 -6.88 15.38 4.45
N GLU A 83 -7.40 14.37 5.14
CA GLU A 83 -8.49 14.54 6.10
C GLU A 83 -7.98 15.04 7.47
N THR A 84 -6.82 14.55 7.92
CA THR A 84 -6.35 14.79 9.30
C THR A 84 -5.52 16.07 9.45
N GLY A 85 -4.92 16.56 8.36
CA GLY A 85 -3.96 17.67 8.41
C GLY A 85 -2.61 17.33 9.09
N GLU A 86 -2.49 16.13 9.66
CA GLU A 86 -1.29 15.61 10.32
C GLU A 86 -0.33 14.89 9.34
N GLY A 87 -0.74 14.79 8.07
CA GLY A 87 0.07 14.22 6.99
C GLY A 87 0.25 12.71 7.14
N ILE A 88 1.36 12.19 6.61
CA ILE A 88 1.64 10.75 6.58
C ILE A 88 1.75 10.10 7.96
N ALA A 89 2.10 10.87 9.00
CA ALA A 89 2.28 10.36 10.35
C ALA A 89 0.98 9.75 10.90
N ALA A 90 -0.16 10.40 10.64
CA ALA A 90 -1.47 9.88 11.04
C ALA A 90 -1.83 8.57 10.33
N TRP A 91 -1.45 8.42 9.05
CA TRP A 91 -1.66 7.17 8.33
C TRP A 91 -0.78 6.03 8.84
N LEU A 92 0.46 6.33 9.23
CA LEU A 92 1.40 5.34 9.76
C LEU A 92 1.09 4.96 11.22
N ASN A 93 0.56 5.90 12.00
CA ASN A 93 0.25 5.74 13.42
C ASN A 93 1.47 5.26 14.23
N PHE A 94 2.62 5.90 14.01
CA PHE A 94 3.82 5.85 14.83
C PHE A 94 4.80 6.98 14.42
N ASP A 95 5.84 7.22 15.23
CA ASP A 95 6.82 8.29 14.99
C ASP A 95 7.63 8.06 13.71
N LEU A 96 7.73 9.06 12.83
CA LEU A 96 8.52 8.97 11.59
C LEU A 96 10.03 8.87 11.84
N ASN A 97 10.52 9.29 13.01
CA ASN A 97 11.95 9.32 13.33
C ASN A 97 12.62 7.93 13.33
N ILE A 98 11.84 6.85 13.37
CA ILE A 98 12.34 5.47 13.36
C ILE A 98 12.38 4.83 11.95
N LEU A 99 12.03 5.58 10.90
CA LEU A 99 11.91 5.06 9.53
C LEU A 99 13.08 5.42 8.59
N GLU A 100 13.22 4.62 7.52
CA GLU A 100 14.09 4.95 6.39
C GLU A 100 13.59 6.22 5.68
N SER A 101 14.46 7.23 5.58
CA SER A 101 14.06 8.56 5.10
C SER A 101 13.63 8.56 3.63
N GLU A 102 14.21 7.70 2.77
CA GLU A 102 13.89 7.69 1.35
C GLU A 102 12.46 7.19 1.07
N LEU A 103 12.07 6.06 1.64
CA LEU A 103 10.73 5.50 1.45
C LEU A 103 9.65 6.40 2.05
N VAL A 104 9.91 6.99 3.22
CA VAL A 104 9.02 7.99 3.83
C VAL A 104 8.84 9.20 2.92
N ASN A 105 9.93 9.74 2.36
CA ASN A 105 9.86 10.88 1.44
C ASN A 105 9.03 10.55 0.19
N ARG A 106 9.16 9.33 -0.35
CA ARG A 106 8.36 8.87 -1.49
C ARG A 106 6.87 8.81 -1.14
N LEU A 107 6.53 8.26 0.02
CA LEU A 107 5.14 8.21 0.46
C LEU A 107 4.57 9.61 0.77
N ILE A 108 5.35 10.52 1.35
CA ILE A 108 4.95 11.93 1.53
C ILE A 108 4.65 12.56 0.17
N ALA A 109 5.56 12.39 -0.79
CA ALA A 109 5.37 12.90 -2.14
C ALA A 109 4.09 12.33 -2.78
N LEU A 110 3.83 11.03 -2.64
CA LEU A 110 2.61 10.42 -3.15
C LEU A 110 1.35 10.92 -2.44
N ALA A 111 1.42 11.10 -1.12
CA ALA A 111 0.32 11.62 -0.31
C ALA A 111 -0.15 13.00 -0.78
N ASP A 112 0.78 13.91 -1.10
CA ASP A 112 0.47 15.24 -1.64
C ASP A 112 -0.25 15.17 -3.00
N GLN A 113 -0.06 14.06 -3.71
CA GLN A 113 -0.50 13.86 -5.08
C GLN A 113 -1.82 13.08 -5.16
N THR A 114 -2.20 12.36 -4.09
CA THR A 114 -3.42 11.54 -4.01
C THR A 114 -4.61 12.32 -3.43
N ARG A 115 -4.95 13.45 -4.07
CA ARG A 115 -6.15 14.23 -3.71
C ARG A 115 -7.42 13.51 -4.16
N VAL A 116 -8.21 13.03 -3.20
CA VAL A 116 -9.48 12.34 -3.48
C VAL A 116 -10.69 13.14 -2.98
N ASP A 117 -11.81 13.03 -3.70
CA ASP A 117 -13.11 13.51 -3.28
C ASP A 117 -13.52 12.88 -1.94
N GLN A 118 -13.46 13.67 -0.87
CA GLN A 118 -13.54 13.21 0.51
C GLN A 118 -14.86 12.49 0.83
N GLU A 119 -16.00 13.01 0.37
CA GLU A 119 -17.32 12.46 0.72
C GLU A 119 -17.55 11.07 0.09
N ARG A 120 -17.22 10.91 -1.19
CA ARG A 120 -17.29 9.62 -1.91
C ARG A 120 -16.32 8.59 -1.31
N LEU A 121 -15.14 9.05 -0.89
CA LEU A 121 -14.11 8.17 -0.36
C LEU A 121 -14.43 7.66 1.05
N ARG A 122 -15.00 8.50 1.93
CA ARG A 122 -15.52 8.05 3.23
C ARG A 122 -16.52 6.91 3.08
N GLU A 123 -17.49 7.08 2.19
CA GLU A 123 -18.49 6.04 1.92
C GLU A 123 -17.84 4.77 1.35
N GLN A 124 -16.82 4.88 0.49
CA GLN A 124 -16.12 3.72 -0.03
C GLN A 124 -15.29 3.00 1.03
N LEU A 125 -14.55 3.71 1.90
CA LEU A 125 -13.77 3.09 2.98
C LEU A 125 -14.67 2.47 4.06
N ALA A 126 -15.84 3.06 4.32
CA ALA A 126 -16.82 2.46 5.23
C ALA A 126 -17.44 1.16 4.68
N ASN A 127 -17.42 0.97 3.35
CA ASN A 127 -18.01 -0.17 2.66
C ASN A 127 -16.98 -1.19 2.12
N ASP A 128 -15.73 -0.78 1.91
CA ASP A 128 -14.62 -1.67 1.54
C ASP A 128 -14.09 -2.36 2.80
N ASN A 129 -13.85 -3.66 2.70
CA ASN A 129 -13.10 -4.37 3.74
C ASN A 129 -11.62 -3.96 3.63
N ASP A 130 -11.22 -2.94 4.40
CA ASP A 130 -9.82 -2.57 4.69
C ASP A 130 -9.05 -3.66 5.49
N GLU A 131 -9.43 -4.91 5.29
CA GLU A 131 -8.84 -6.07 5.92
C GLU A 131 -7.58 -6.48 5.13
N TYR A 132 -6.54 -6.81 5.88
CA TYR A 132 -5.28 -7.30 5.38
C TYR A 132 -5.12 -8.75 5.82
N MET A 133 -4.50 -9.58 4.98
CA MET A 133 -4.26 -10.99 5.29
C MET A 133 -2.77 -11.30 5.40
N ALA A 134 -2.40 -12.24 6.26
CA ALA A 134 -1.06 -12.81 6.25
C ALA A 134 -0.73 -13.39 4.86
N GLY A 135 0.45 -13.06 4.34
CA GLY A 135 0.85 -13.33 2.97
C GLY A 135 0.60 -12.17 1.99
N GLU A 136 -0.06 -11.09 2.40
CA GLU A 136 -0.15 -9.87 1.61
C GLU A 136 1.06 -8.96 1.82
N ILE A 137 1.39 -8.16 0.82
CA ILE A 137 2.37 -7.07 0.97
C ILE A 137 1.62 -5.84 1.47
N ALA A 138 2.21 -5.15 2.44
CA ALA A 138 1.70 -3.88 2.93
C ALA A 138 2.83 -2.86 3.05
N ALA A 139 2.51 -1.60 2.77
CA ALA A 139 3.34 -0.47 3.15
C ALA A 139 3.43 -0.31 4.67
N MET A 140 4.38 0.52 5.10
CA MET A 140 4.62 0.86 6.50
C MET A 140 3.34 1.29 7.23
N GLY A 141 3.28 1.08 8.54
CA GLY A 141 2.20 1.53 9.42
C GLY A 141 1.85 0.51 10.51
N THR A 142 0.92 0.88 11.38
CA THR A 142 0.48 0.03 12.50
C THR A 142 -0.65 -0.91 12.08
N MET A 143 -0.45 -2.22 12.30
CA MET A 143 -1.39 -3.29 11.95
C MET A 143 -1.98 -3.91 13.21
N GLU A 144 -3.30 -3.87 13.37
CA GLU A 144 -4.02 -4.53 14.45
C GLU A 144 -4.55 -5.89 14.02
N CYS A 145 -4.13 -6.94 14.74
CA CYS A 145 -4.68 -8.28 14.59
C CYS A 145 -6.17 -8.29 14.93
N GLN A 146 -7.03 -8.73 14.01
CA GLN A 146 -8.47 -8.77 14.22
C GLN A 146 -8.89 -9.82 15.27
N GLN A 147 -8.04 -10.80 15.57
CA GLN A 147 -8.32 -11.85 16.54
C GLN A 147 -7.95 -11.48 17.97
N CYS A 148 -6.75 -10.93 18.21
CA CYS A 148 -6.26 -10.66 19.57
C CYS A 148 -6.06 -9.17 19.90
N LYS A 149 -6.26 -8.28 18.92
CA LYS A 149 -6.09 -6.82 19.07
C LYS A 149 -4.66 -6.36 19.38
N ALA A 150 -3.67 -7.25 19.29
CA ALA A 150 -2.27 -6.85 19.31
C ALA A 150 -1.96 -5.96 18.10
N GLN A 151 -1.18 -4.91 18.34
CA GLN A 151 -0.71 -3.98 17.32
C GLN A 151 0.75 -4.27 16.98
N GLU A 152 1.06 -4.32 15.69
CA GLU A 152 2.39 -4.59 15.16
C GLU A 152 2.79 -3.47 14.20
N GLN A 153 3.97 -2.89 14.38
CA GLN A 153 4.48 -1.82 13.53
C GLN A 153 5.25 -2.39 12.35
N LEU A 154 4.79 -2.07 11.13
CA LEU A 154 5.56 -2.30 9.92
C LEU A 154 6.44 -1.09 9.64
N LEU A 155 7.75 -1.26 9.82
CA LEU A 155 8.75 -0.21 9.60
C LEU A 155 9.31 -0.18 8.18
N ASP A 156 8.93 -1.16 7.34
CA ASP A 156 9.26 -1.22 5.93
C ASP A 156 8.13 -1.90 5.14
N ILE A 157 8.16 -1.77 3.81
CA ILE A 157 7.33 -2.60 2.91
C ILE A 157 7.69 -4.06 3.15
N SER A 158 6.71 -4.83 3.60
CA SER A 158 6.94 -6.19 4.07
C SER A 158 5.74 -7.09 3.79
N LEU A 159 6.01 -8.40 3.78
CA LEU A 159 4.97 -9.42 3.78
C LEU A 159 4.38 -9.52 5.18
N LEU A 160 3.06 -9.46 5.29
CA LEU A 160 2.38 -9.69 6.55
C LEU A 160 2.58 -11.14 6.99
N THR A 161 3.14 -11.32 8.18
CA THR A 161 3.26 -12.63 8.81
C THR A 161 2.07 -12.86 9.76
N PRO A 162 1.74 -14.11 10.11
CA PRO A 162 0.75 -14.38 11.14
C PRO A 162 1.10 -13.67 12.44
N CYS A 163 0.09 -13.17 13.16
CA CYS A 163 0.27 -12.34 14.34
C CYS A 163 1.23 -12.98 15.35
N SER A 164 2.26 -12.22 15.74
CA SER A 164 3.30 -12.64 16.68
C SER A 164 2.74 -13.06 18.05
N SER A 165 1.58 -12.53 18.43
CA SER A 165 0.94 -12.78 19.72
C SER A 165 -0.01 -13.98 19.74
N CYS A 166 -0.71 -14.28 18.63
CA CYS A 166 -1.76 -15.32 18.63
C CYS A 166 -1.80 -16.22 17.38
N GLY A 167 -1.01 -15.95 16.36
CA GLY A 167 -1.01 -16.66 15.07
C GLY A 167 -2.19 -16.34 14.15
N GLY A 168 -3.02 -15.35 14.48
CA GLY A 168 -4.12 -14.88 13.62
C GLY A 168 -3.62 -14.30 12.31
N THR A 169 -4.41 -14.45 11.24
CA THR A 169 -3.99 -14.09 9.87
C THR A 169 -4.72 -12.88 9.29
N LEU A 170 -5.67 -12.29 10.03
CA LEU A 170 -6.43 -11.12 9.60
C LEU A 170 -6.02 -9.90 10.41
N PHE A 171 -5.79 -8.80 9.70
CA PHE A 171 -5.32 -7.54 10.24
C PHE A 171 -6.14 -6.38 9.70
N ARG A 172 -6.10 -5.26 10.42
CA ARG A 172 -6.58 -3.97 9.94
C ARG A 172 -5.48 -2.94 10.18
N ARG A 173 -5.28 -2.02 9.24
CA ARG A 173 -4.42 -0.86 9.50
C ARG A 173 -5.10 0.07 10.49
N VAL A 174 -4.40 0.41 11.56
CA VAL A 174 -4.85 1.43 12.52
C VAL A 174 -4.16 2.73 12.14
N SER A 175 -4.95 3.65 11.58
CA SER A 175 -4.53 5.03 11.34
C SER A 175 -5.10 5.92 12.44
N ASP A 176 -4.39 6.98 12.80
CA ASP A 176 -4.95 8.01 13.66
C ASP A 176 -6.02 8.77 12.88
N THR A 177 -7.28 8.53 13.24
CA THR A 177 -8.34 9.50 13.00
C THR A 177 -8.31 10.42 14.20
N TRP A 178 -7.94 11.68 14.00
CA TRP A 178 -8.11 12.67 15.06
C TRP A 178 -9.57 12.69 15.50
N ALA A 179 -9.83 12.25 16.73
CA ALA A 179 -11.07 12.48 17.43
C ALA A 179 -10.91 13.72 18.32
N GLY A 180 -11.22 14.90 17.77
CA GLY A 180 -11.68 16.04 18.57
C GLY A 180 -10.80 17.28 18.60
#